data_AF-A0A935IX70-F1
#
_entry.id   AF-A0A935IX70-F1
#
_cell.length_a   1.000
_cell.length_b   1.000
_cell.length_c   1.000
_cell.angle_alpha   90.00
_cell.angle_beta   90.00
_cell.angle_gamma   90.00
#
_symmetry.space_group_name_H-M   'P 1'
#
loop_
_entity.id
_entity.type
_entity.pdbx_description
1 polymer ?
#
loop_
_entity_poly.entity_id
_entity_poly.type
_entity_poly.pdbx_seq_one_letter_code
_entity_poly.pdbx_strand_id
1 'polypeptide(L)'
;MSEDLERTSRARRAAELALVRVCSHYGQRPNFVLLGGLVPAMLCSDSGRLHAGTTDVDVQVDLEIAGGAENARRLEIALKNADFHVDSERVWRWETATDARLVVAAFTGTMLNAIAG
;
A
#
# COMPACT_ATOMS: atom_id res chain seq x y z
N MET A 1 12.02 8.33 -16.47
CA MET A 1 12.91 7.16 -16.64
C MET A 1 12.65 6.23 -15.46
N SER A 2 11.99 5.09 -15.71
CA SER A 2 11.81 4.06 -14.67
C SER A 2 13.15 3.40 -14.42
N GLU A 3 13.82 3.80 -13.35
CA GLU A 3 14.82 2.93 -12.74
C GLU A 3 14.05 1.75 -12.14
N ASP A 4 14.26 0.55 -12.68
CA ASP A 4 13.82 -0.68 -12.05
C ASP A 4 14.35 -0.70 -10.63
N LEU A 5 13.45 -0.56 -9.66
CA LEU A 5 13.82 -0.58 -8.26
C LEU A 5 14.31 -1.98 -7.90
N GLU A 6 15.52 -2.06 -7.37
CA GLU A 6 16.10 -3.32 -6.97
C GLU A 6 15.33 -3.91 -5.79
N ARG A 7 14.85 -5.14 -5.95
CA ARG A 7 14.19 -5.89 -4.89
C ARG A 7 15.23 -6.28 -3.86
N THR A 8 15.15 -5.66 -2.69
CA THR A 8 16.11 -5.86 -1.59
C THR A 8 15.36 -5.96 -0.26
N SER A 9 16.04 -6.47 0.78
CA SER A 9 15.50 -6.44 2.15
C SER A 9 15.29 -5.03 2.68
N ARG A 10 16.09 -4.06 2.23
CA ARG A 10 15.91 -2.63 2.57
C ARG A 10 14.63 -2.07 1.95
N ALA A 11 14.40 -2.34 0.66
CA ALA A 11 13.17 -1.95 -0.02
C ALA A 11 11.93 -2.58 0.65
N ARG A 12 12.04 -3.87 1.02
CA ARG A 12 10.97 -4.57 1.75
C ARG A 12 10.63 -3.88 3.08
N ARG A 13 11.65 -3.54 3.87
CA ARG A 13 11.46 -2.87 5.16
C ARG A 13 10.85 -1.47 5.00
N ALA A 14 11.15 -0.78 3.91
CA ALA A 14 10.51 0.49 3.59
C ALA A 14 9.02 0.31 3.25
N ALA A 15 8.68 -0.71 2.45
CA ALA A 15 7.29 -1.08 2.17
C ALA A 15 6.53 -1.49 3.45
N GLU A 16 7.17 -2.26 4.35
CA GLU A 16 6.58 -2.58 5.67
C GLU A 16 6.32 -1.32 6.50
N LEU A 17 7.29 -0.41 6.59
CA LEU A 17 7.16 0.84 7.35
C LEU A 17 6.04 1.73 6.80
N ALA A 18 5.92 1.80 5.48
CA ALA A 18 4.84 2.49 4.81
C ALA A 18 3.46 1.95 5.19
N LEU A 19 3.27 0.63 5.14
CA LEU A 19 2.02 0.00 5.56
C LEU A 19 1.70 0.33 7.03
N VAL A 20 2.72 0.28 7.91
CA VAL A 20 2.56 0.64 9.32
C VAL A 20 2.11 2.09 9.49
N ARG A 21 2.68 3.04 8.73
CA ARG A 21 2.26 4.45 8.77
C ARG A 21 0.80 4.62 8.38
N VAL A 22 0.36 4.01 7.28
CA VAL A 22 -1.05 4.06 6.87
C VAL A 22 -1.96 3.48 7.94
N CYS A 23 -1.64 2.29 8.47
CA CYS A 23 -2.43 1.66 9.54
C CYS A 23 -2.47 2.52 10.82
N SER A 24 -1.35 3.19 11.16
CA SER A 24 -1.28 4.09 12.32
C SER A 24 -2.17 5.32 12.15
N HIS A 25 -2.19 5.91 10.94
CA HIS A 25 -3.04 7.07 10.64
C HIS A 25 -4.50 6.72 10.38
N TYR A 26 -4.81 5.47 10.06
CA TYR A 26 -6.17 4.98 9.90
C TYR A 26 -6.96 5.03 11.23
N GLY A 27 -6.28 5.02 12.38
CA GLY A 27 -6.88 5.30 13.70
C GLY A 27 -7.68 4.15 14.31
N GLN A 28 -7.92 3.07 13.56
CA GLN A 28 -8.47 1.81 14.04
C GLN A 28 -7.84 0.64 13.27
N ARG A 29 -8.28 -0.59 13.52
CA ARG A 29 -7.83 -1.73 12.72
C ARG A 29 -8.50 -1.70 11.33
N PRO A 30 -7.77 -1.53 10.23
CA PRO A 30 -8.35 -1.62 8.90
C PRO A 30 -8.64 -3.07 8.50
N ASN A 31 -9.62 -3.29 7.62
CA ASN A 31 -9.91 -4.60 7.04
C ASN A 31 -9.09 -4.87 5.76
N PHE A 32 -7.83 -4.43 5.74
CA PHE A 32 -6.95 -4.66 4.60
C PHE A 32 -6.58 -6.14 4.51
N VAL A 33 -6.61 -6.67 3.29
CA VAL A 33 -5.96 -7.95 2.98
C VAL A 33 -4.64 -7.62 2.29
N LEU A 34 -3.53 -7.98 2.94
CA LEU A 34 -2.20 -7.81 2.38
C LEU A 34 -1.96 -8.86 1.30
N LEU A 35 -1.45 -8.41 0.16
CA LEU A 35 -1.14 -9.23 -1.01
C LEU A 35 0.33 -8.99 -1.43
N GLY A 36 0.76 -9.69 -2.47
CA GLY A 36 2.01 -9.42 -3.16
C GLY A 36 3.28 -9.72 -2.37
N GLY A 37 4.36 -8.98 -2.66
CA GLY A 37 5.72 -9.32 -2.26
C GLY A 37 6.04 -9.22 -0.76
N LEU A 38 5.15 -8.61 0.05
CA LEU A 38 5.29 -8.62 1.52
C LEU A 38 4.81 -9.93 2.15
N VAL A 39 3.83 -10.60 1.54
CA VAL A 39 3.18 -11.80 2.11
C VAL A 39 4.16 -12.95 2.37
N PRO A 40 5.06 -13.34 1.44
CA PRO A 40 5.94 -14.48 1.67
C PRO A 40 6.84 -14.30 2.90
N ALA A 41 7.37 -13.10 3.12
CA ALA A 41 8.24 -12.81 4.26
C ALA A 41 7.49 -12.86 5.60
N MET A 42 6.19 -12.54 5.61
CA MET A 42 5.36 -12.58 6.81
C MET A 42 4.84 -13.98 7.13
N LEU A 43 4.50 -14.79 6.10
CA LEU A 43 4.02 -16.16 6.29
C LEU A 43 5.14 -17.17 6.54
N CYS A 44 6.35 -16.88 6.06
CA CYS A 44 7.49 -17.79 6.13
C CYS A 44 8.63 -17.18 6.96
N SER A 45 8.32 -16.49 8.06
CA SER A 45 9.32 -15.81 8.92
C SER A 45 10.41 -16.75 9.44
N ASP A 46 10.08 -18.02 9.64
CA ASP A 46 10.98 -19.04 10.19
C ASP A 46 11.67 -19.88 9.10
N SER A 47 11.45 -19.54 7.83
CA SER A 47 12.09 -20.23 6.71
C SER A 47 13.58 -19.87 6.63
N GLY A 48 14.43 -20.89 6.47
CA GLY A 48 15.84 -20.69 6.14
C GLY A 48 16.09 -20.11 4.74
N ARG A 49 15.04 -19.95 3.92
CA ARG A 49 15.10 -19.33 2.58
C ARG A 49 14.73 -17.85 2.67
N LEU A 50 15.60 -17.00 2.15
CA LEU A 50 15.38 -15.56 2.08
C LEU A 50 14.48 -15.19 0.89
N HIS A 51 13.47 -14.36 1.14
CA HIS A 51 12.68 -13.72 0.09
C HIS A 51 13.51 -12.63 -0.60
N ALA A 52 13.36 -12.48 -1.93
CA ALA A 52 14.10 -11.50 -2.73
C ALA A 52 13.88 -10.03 -2.28
N GLY A 53 12.79 -9.77 -1.55
CA GLY A 53 12.36 -8.43 -1.17
C GLY A 53 11.24 -7.92 -2.07
N THR A 54 10.71 -6.75 -1.75
CA THR A 54 9.68 -6.07 -2.54
C THR A 54 9.88 -4.57 -2.48
N THR A 55 9.35 -3.84 -3.44
CA THR A 55 9.47 -2.38 -3.57
C THR A 55 8.15 -1.66 -3.31
N ASP A 56 7.09 -2.44 -3.12
CA ASP A 56 5.71 -2.00 -3.06
C ASP A 56 4.90 -2.72 -1.99
N VAL A 57 3.74 -2.14 -1.70
CA VAL A 57 2.69 -2.72 -0.85
C VAL A 57 1.44 -2.91 -1.70
N ASP A 58 0.97 -4.15 -1.79
CA ASP A 58 -0.31 -4.49 -2.41
C ASP A 58 -1.34 -4.75 -1.31
N VAL A 59 -2.41 -3.97 -1.27
CA VAL A 59 -3.53 -4.19 -0.34
C VAL A 59 -4.85 -4.23 -1.09
N GLN A 60 -5.68 -5.22 -0.77
CA GLN A 60 -7.07 -5.24 -1.17
C GLN A 60 -7.89 -4.46 -0.14
N VAL A 61 -8.70 -3.52 -0.64
CA VAL A 61 -9.51 -2.59 0.18
C VAL A 61 -11.01 -2.73 -0.08
N ASP A 62 -11.46 -3.75 -0.84
CA ASP A 62 -12.87 -3.98 -1.18
C ASP A 62 -13.78 -3.98 0.05
N LEU A 63 -13.30 -4.49 1.20
CA LEU A 63 -14.05 -4.50 2.46
C LEU A 63 -14.28 -3.09 3.02
N GLU A 64 -13.33 -2.18 2.83
CA GLU A 64 -13.47 -0.78 3.24
C GLU A 64 -14.43 -0.04 2.32
N ILE A 65 -14.36 -0.29 1.01
CA ILE A 65 -15.27 0.33 0.02
C ILE A 65 -16.70 -0.18 0.20
N ALA A 66 -16.88 -1.49 0.44
CA ALA A 66 -18.19 -2.07 0.77
C ALA A 66 -18.77 -1.49 2.07
N GLY A 67 -17.91 -1.04 2.99
CA GLY A 67 -18.31 -0.34 4.21
C GLY A 67 -18.79 1.11 4.01
N GLY A 68 -18.77 1.63 2.78
CA GLY A 68 -19.33 2.92 2.40
C GLY A 68 -18.34 4.08 2.37
N ALA A 69 -18.84 5.27 2.00
CA ALA A 69 -18.04 6.47 1.72
C ALA A 69 -17.16 6.93 2.90
N GLU A 70 -17.59 6.67 4.14
CA GLU A 70 -16.85 7.06 5.34
C GLU A 70 -15.52 6.30 5.48
N ASN A 71 -15.52 5.00 5.19
CA ASN A 71 -14.30 4.18 5.25
C ASN A 71 -13.33 4.54 4.13
N ALA A 72 -13.86 4.81 2.92
CA ALA A 72 -13.06 5.29 1.80
C ALA A 72 -12.40 6.64 2.12
N ARG A 73 -13.15 7.58 2.71
CA ARG A 73 -12.62 8.88 3.15
C ARG A 73 -11.57 8.72 4.24
N ARG A 74 -11.79 7.82 5.20
CA ARG A 74 -10.80 7.54 6.26
C ARG A 74 -9.49 7.00 5.67
N LEU A 75 -9.58 6.08 4.71
CA LEU A 75 -8.40 5.57 4.00
C LEU A 75 -7.66 6.70 3.27
N GLU A 76 -8.37 7.56 2.55
CA GLU A 76 -7.77 8.69 1.84
C GLU A 76 -7.05 9.66 2.79
N ILE A 77 -7.68 9.99 3.93
CA ILE A 77 -7.08 10.82 4.98
C ILE A 77 -5.83 10.13 5.56
N ALA A 78 -5.90 8.83 5.82
CA ALA A 78 -4.77 8.07 6.35
C ALA A 78 -3.57 8.05 5.40
N LEU A 79 -3.82 7.88 4.09
CA LEU A 79 -2.80 7.95 3.04
C LEU A 79 -2.15 9.34 3.00
N LYS A 80 -2.96 10.41 2.96
CA LYS A 80 -2.47 11.79 2.96
C LYS A 80 -1.63 12.11 4.21
N ASN A 81 -2.10 11.68 5.38
CA ASN A 81 -1.37 11.87 6.64
C ASN A 81 -0.07 11.05 6.72
N ALA A 82 0.04 9.98 5.93
CA ALA A 82 1.25 9.18 5.78
C ALA A 82 2.16 9.68 4.63
N ASP A 83 1.97 10.92 4.17
CA ASP A 83 2.70 11.60 3.10
C ASP A 83 2.57 10.93 1.71
N PHE A 84 1.46 10.23 1.46
CA PHE A 84 1.17 9.69 0.14
C PHE A 84 0.46 10.69 -0.75
N HIS A 85 0.79 10.62 -2.04
CA HIS A 85 0.18 11.40 -3.10
C HIS A 85 -0.32 10.47 -4.19
N VAL A 86 -1.43 10.82 -4.82
CA VAL A 86 -1.94 10.07 -5.97
C VAL A 86 -1.01 10.25 -7.16
N ASP A 87 -0.74 9.17 -7.87
CA ASP A 87 -0.06 9.22 -9.16
C ASP A 87 -1.02 9.82 -10.21
N SER A 88 -0.59 10.92 -10.85
CA SER A 88 -1.40 11.63 -11.84
C SER A 88 -1.70 10.83 -13.10
N GLU A 89 -0.86 9.85 -13.45
CA GLU A 89 -1.05 8.98 -14.61
C GLU A 89 -1.80 7.69 -14.23
N ARG A 90 -1.71 7.28 -12.96
CA ARG A 90 -2.31 6.05 -12.43
C ARG A 90 -3.05 6.36 -11.15
N VAL A 91 -4.28 6.88 -11.27
CA VAL A 91 -5.12 7.33 -10.13
C VAL A 91 -5.41 6.26 -9.06
N TRP A 92 -5.14 4.99 -9.35
CA TRP A 92 -5.24 3.85 -8.43
C TRP A 92 -3.94 3.58 -7.63
N ARG A 93 -2.89 4.38 -7.87
CA ARG A 93 -1.57 4.24 -7.27
C ARG A 93 -1.27 5.45 -6.38
N TRP A 94 -0.70 5.16 -5.21
CA TRP A 94 -0.24 6.17 -4.25
C TRP A 94 1.26 6.02 -4.04
N GLU A 95 1.97 7.15 -3.99
CA GLU A 95 3.43 7.20 -3.91
C GLU A 95 3.90 8.09 -2.75
N THR A 96 5.05 7.77 -2.14
CA THR A 96 5.72 8.66 -1.16
C THR A 96 7.24 8.73 -1.38
N ALA A 97 7.87 9.76 -0.81
CA ALA A 97 9.20 10.25 -1.14
C ALA A 97 10.36 9.76 -0.24
N THR A 98 10.17 8.75 0.61
CA THR A 98 11.22 8.33 1.55
C THR A 98 12.52 7.89 0.84
N ASP A 99 13.69 7.90 1.54
CA ASP A 99 15.03 7.40 1.10
C ASP A 99 15.10 5.88 0.73
N ALA A 100 13.92 5.33 0.46
CA ALA A 100 13.59 4.10 -0.20
C ALA A 100 12.26 4.37 -0.94
N ARG A 101 12.23 4.13 -2.26
CA ARG A 101 11.02 4.34 -3.06
C ARG A 101 9.90 3.42 -2.57
N LEU A 102 8.71 3.99 -2.52
CA LEU A 102 7.50 3.32 -2.10
C LEU A 102 6.43 3.48 -3.17
N VAL A 103 6.00 2.36 -3.73
CA VAL A 103 4.83 2.30 -4.61
C VAL A 103 3.76 1.55 -3.85
N VAL A 104 2.60 2.15 -3.65
CA VAL A 104 1.43 1.47 -3.07
C VAL A 104 0.41 1.31 -4.18
N ALA A 105 0.18 0.07 -4.59
CA ALA A 105 -0.85 -0.30 -5.55
C ALA A 105 -2.07 -0.81 -4.78
N ALA A 106 -3.14 -0.04 -4.81
CA ALA A 106 -4.45 -0.52 -4.41
C ALA A 106 -5.11 -1.18 -5.63
N PHE A 107 -5.34 -2.49 -5.58
CA PHE A 107 -6.20 -3.19 -6.53
C PHE A 107 -7.54 -3.46 -5.84
N THR A 108 -8.62 -2.81 -6.29
CA THR A 108 -9.68 -3.40 -7.14
C THR A 108 -10.99 -2.59 -7.13
N GLY A 109 -11.74 -2.65 -8.25
CA GLY A 109 -13.20 -2.64 -8.25
C GLY A 109 -13.92 -1.39 -8.76
N THR A 110 -13.97 -0.33 -7.95
CA THR A 110 -15.11 0.62 -8.01
C THR A 110 -14.73 2.10 -8.00
N MET A 111 -13.44 2.46 -8.01
CA MET A 111 -12.99 3.88 -8.03
C MET A 111 -13.22 4.61 -9.36
N LEU A 112 -13.75 3.96 -10.40
CA LEU A 112 -14.08 4.63 -11.68
C LEU A 112 -15.34 5.51 -11.62
N ASN A 113 -16.22 5.35 -10.61
CA ASN A 113 -17.51 6.06 -10.58
C ASN A 113 -17.63 7.16 -9.52
N ALA A 114 -16.69 7.28 -8.57
CA ALA A 114 -16.82 8.21 -7.43
C ALA A 114 -16.03 9.53 -7.59
N ILE A 115 -15.21 9.66 -8.65
CA ILE A 115 -14.43 10.88 -8.93
C ILE A 115 -14.98 11.61 -10.19
N ALA A 116 -16.02 11.04 -10.82
CA ALA A 116 -16.71 11.60 -11.98
C ALA A 116 -18.18 12.00 -11.69
N GLY A 117 -18.55 12.16 -10.42
CA GLY A 117 -19.88 12.59 -9.98
C GLY A 117 -19.82 13.50 -8.77
#